data_AF-A0A7W8YMV1-F1
#
_entry.id   AF-A0A7W8YMV1-F1
#
_cell.length_a   1.000
_cell.length_b   1.000
_cell.length_c   1.000
_cell.angle_alpha   90.00
_cell.angle_beta   90.00
_cell.angle_gamma   90.00
#
_symmetry.space_group_name_H-M   'P 1'
#
loop_
_entity.id
_entity.type
_entity.pdbx_description
1 polymer ?
#
loop_
_entity_poly.entity_id
_entity_poly.type
_entity_poly.pdbx_seq_one_letter_code
_entity_poly.pdbx_strand_id
1 'polypeptide(L)'
;MKTRTPLLRITMILGALHALLGWLLLPALPVGPAGWIVGALILLASTMLMPMTIFARAVTSDHHLADRLAWAGSLCMGFFSSLFVLTLLREIVLIYPPARLHAEASSVAVLVLALLATLLGFINARRVARVLEIDVPVAGLPKALQGYTIVQLSDIHVGATIKRAYVDAIVARVNALNADAIAITGDVVDGTVELLRAHTAPLGELRARHGTFFVTGNHEYYSGAAPWVAEFRRLGMQALMNEHVVIEHDGARLVMAGVTDYTAGHFDAAQASDPQAAIAGAPAGIPRVLLAHQPRSAEAAEQAGYDLQLSGHTHGGQFWPWNLFVPLQQPYVAGLHRRGKLWIYVSRGTGYWGPPKRIGAPAEITRLRLIAG
;
A
#
# COMPACT_ATOMS: atom_id res chain seq x y z
N MET A 1 -24.63 -8.75 13.30
CA MET A 1 -25.46 -7.53 13.08
C MET A 1 -24.67 -6.21 12.96
N LYS A 2 -23.41 -6.09 13.42
CA LYS A 2 -22.62 -4.83 13.35
C LYS A 2 -22.08 -4.43 11.96
N THR A 3 -22.07 -5.32 10.97
CA THR A 3 -21.47 -5.08 9.63
C THR A 3 -22.41 -4.48 8.58
N ARG A 4 -23.73 -4.45 8.82
CA ARG A 4 -24.71 -4.02 7.80
C ARG A 4 -24.80 -2.50 7.64
N THR A 5 -24.64 -1.75 8.74
CA THR A 5 -24.72 -0.28 8.76
C THR A 5 -23.63 0.41 7.91
N PRO A 6 -22.34 0.02 7.97
CA PRO A 6 -21.32 0.65 7.13
C PRO A 6 -21.48 0.30 5.64
N LEU A 7 -21.79 -0.96 5.31
CA LEU A 7 -21.99 -1.38 3.92
C LEU A 7 -23.13 -0.61 3.23
N LEU A 8 -24.26 -0.45 3.91
CA LEU A 8 -25.39 0.32 3.37
C LEU A 8 -25.02 1.79 3.13
N ARG A 9 -24.36 2.45 4.10
CA ARG A 9 -23.93 3.84 3.98
C ARG A 9 -22.96 4.04 2.81
N ILE A 10 -21.96 3.17 2.68
CA ILE A 10 -21.01 3.20 1.56
C ILE A 10 -21.75 3.02 0.23
N THR A 11 -22.66 2.06 0.15
CA THR A 11 -23.43 1.79 -1.08
C THR A 11 -24.31 2.99 -1.46
N MET A 12 -24.94 3.67 -0.49
CA MET A 12 -25.74 4.88 -0.76
C MET A 12 -24.88 6.04 -1.28
N ILE A 13 -23.72 6.28 -0.68
CA ILE A 13 -22.78 7.32 -1.16
C ILE A 13 -22.31 6.99 -2.58
N LEU A 14 -21.90 5.75 -2.82
CA LEU A 14 -21.50 5.29 -4.16
C LEU A 14 -22.64 5.44 -5.16
N GLY A 15 -23.87 5.09 -4.79
CA GLY A 15 -25.05 5.24 -5.64
C GLY A 15 -25.32 6.69 -6.02
N ALA A 16 -25.20 7.63 -5.07
CA ALA A 16 -25.32 9.06 -5.36
C ALA A 16 -24.23 9.55 -6.32
N LEU A 17 -22.98 9.11 -6.15
CA LEU A 17 -21.88 9.48 -7.06
C LEU A 17 -22.04 8.87 -8.46
N HIS A 18 -22.52 7.63 -8.58
CA HIS A 18 -22.83 7.00 -9.87
C HIS A 18 -24.03 7.65 -10.55
N ALA A 19 -25.06 8.04 -9.78
CA ALA A 19 -26.20 8.78 -10.31
C ALA A 19 -25.79 10.16 -10.86
N LEU A 20 -24.94 10.89 -10.12
CA LEU A 20 -24.35 12.14 -10.60
C LEU A 20 -23.55 11.92 -11.89
N LEU A 21 -22.71 10.88 -11.94
CA LEU A 21 -21.93 10.55 -13.13
C LEU A 21 -22.83 10.21 -14.32
N GLY A 22 -23.89 9.44 -14.10
CA GLY A 22 -24.89 9.13 -15.11
C GLY A 22 -25.59 10.38 -15.65
N TRP A 23 -25.97 11.30 -14.75
CA TRP A 23 -26.60 12.57 -15.09
C TRP A 23 -25.70 13.46 -15.97
N LEU A 24 -24.40 13.55 -15.63
CA LEU A 24 -23.45 14.41 -16.33
C LEU A 24 -23.00 13.84 -17.69
N LEU A 25 -22.87 12.50 -17.79
CA LEU A 25 -22.24 11.86 -18.93
C LEU A 25 -23.22 11.24 -19.92
N LEU A 26 -24.26 10.52 -19.46
CA LEU A 26 -25.11 9.70 -20.35
C LEU A 26 -25.87 10.52 -21.38
N PRO A 27 -26.55 11.64 -21.05
CA PRO A 27 -27.31 12.41 -22.03
C PRO A 27 -26.47 12.98 -23.18
N ALA A 28 -25.17 13.12 -22.97
CA ALA A 28 -24.23 13.61 -23.97
C ALA A 28 -23.63 12.51 -24.86
N LEU A 29 -23.96 11.23 -24.64
CA LEU A 29 -23.45 10.13 -25.47
C LEU A 29 -24.34 9.91 -26.71
N PRO A 30 -23.75 9.69 -27.91
CA PRO A 30 -24.48 9.49 -29.16
C PRO A 30 -25.02 8.07 -29.33
N VAL A 31 -25.76 7.58 -28.33
CA VAL A 31 -26.24 6.19 -28.28
C VAL A 31 -27.77 6.07 -28.13
N GLY A 32 -28.46 7.22 -28.06
CA GLY A 32 -29.90 7.31 -27.87
C GLY A 32 -30.41 6.74 -26.53
N PRO A 33 -31.73 6.73 -26.30
CA PRO A 33 -32.33 6.34 -25.02
C PRO A 33 -32.01 4.90 -24.60
N ALA A 34 -31.96 3.95 -25.54
CA ALA A 34 -31.62 2.57 -25.25
C ALA A 34 -30.18 2.44 -24.73
N GLY A 35 -29.22 3.13 -25.36
CA GLY A 35 -27.84 3.17 -24.90
C GLY A 35 -27.69 3.84 -23.53
N TRP A 36 -28.48 4.89 -23.24
CA TRP A 36 -28.50 5.52 -21.92
C TRP A 36 -29.03 4.58 -20.83
N ILE A 37 -30.08 3.80 -21.13
CA ILE A 37 -30.59 2.79 -20.21
C ILE A 37 -29.52 1.73 -19.92
N VAL A 38 -28.85 1.23 -20.96
CA VAL A 38 -27.74 0.27 -20.79
C VAL A 38 -26.62 0.87 -19.93
N GLY A 39 -26.23 2.13 -20.20
CA GLY A 39 -25.23 2.84 -19.41
C GLY A 39 -25.63 2.99 -17.94
N ALA A 40 -26.89 3.36 -17.66
CA ALA A 40 -27.41 3.48 -16.31
C ALA A 40 -27.41 2.12 -15.56
N LEU A 41 -27.76 1.03 -16.24
CA LEU A 41 -27.68 -0.33 -15.68
C LEU A 41 -26.23 -0.74 -15.37
N ILE A 42 -25.27 -0.38 -16.22
CA ILE A 42 -23.84 -0.62 -15.95
C ILE A 42 -23.38 0.16 -14.71
N LEU A 43 -23.78 1.42 -14.56
CA LEU A 43 -23.44 2.23 -13.39
C LEU A 43 -24.10 1.68 -12.11
N LEU A 44 -25.33 1.18 -12.20
CA LEU A 44 -26.01 0.52 -11.09
C LEU A 44 -25.28 -0.77 -10.69
N ALA A 45 -24.89 -1.61 -11.66
CA ALA A 45 -24.11 -2.81 -11.41
C ALA A 45 -22.76 -2.48 -10.76
N SER A 46 -22.05 -1.47 -11.26
CA SER A 46 -20.80 -0.95 -10.67
C SER A 46 -20.98 -0.53 -9.21
N THR A 47 -22.08 0.16 -8.90
CA THR A 47 -22.43 0.56 -7.52
C THR A 47 -22.50 -0.63 -6.57
N MET A 48 -23.08 -1.75 -7.02
CA MET A 48 -23.23 -2.96 -6.21
C MET A 48 -21.93 -3.79 -6.12
N LEU A 49 -21.12 -3.76 -7.17
CA LEU A 49 -19.86 -4.51 -7.23
C LEU A 49 -18.74 -3.86 -6.43
N MET A 50 -18.62 -2.52 -6.45
CA MET A 50 -17.50 -1.82 -5.80
C MET A 50 -17.30 -2.18 -4.31
N PRO A 51 -18.35 -2.23 -3.45
CA PRO A 51 -18.20 -2.66 -2.06
C PRO A 51 -17.68 -4.09 -1.90
N MET A 52 -17.85 -4.95 -2.89
CA MET A 52 -17.38 -6.34 -2.82
C MET A 52 -15.86 -6.45 -2.78
N THR A 53 -15.12 -5.41 -3.18
CA THR A 53 -13.66 -5.32 -2.98
C THR A 53 -13.26 -5.63 -1.54
N ILE A 54 -14.04 -5.16 -0.57
CA ILE A 54 -13.78 -5.33 0.87
C ILE A 54 -14.74 -6.37 1.46
N PHE A 55 -16.01 -6.36 1.05
CA PHE A 55 -17.07 -7.10 1.74
C PHE A 55 -17.44 -8.43 1.08
N ALA A 56 -16.82 -8.85 -0.03
CA ALA A 56 -17.19 -10.09 -0.72
C ALA A 56 -17.26 -11.31 0.22
N ARG A 57 -16.31 -11.42 1.15
CA ARG A 57 -16.22 -12.53 2.12
C ARG A 57 -17.25 -12.46 3.23
N ALA A 58 -17.86 -11.30 3.45
CA ALA A 58 -19.00 -11.15 4.36
C ALA A 58 -20.33 -11.53 3.68
N VAL A 59 -20.35 -11.65 2.34
CA VAL A 59 -21.55 -11.92 1.55
C VAL A 59 -21.64 -13.39 1.12
N THR A 60 -20.51 -14.08 0.94
CA THR A 60 -20.49 -15.49 0.55
C THR A 60 -19.41 -16.28 1.28
N SER A 61 -19.71 -17.54 1.60
CA SER A 61 -18.76 -18.51 2.16
C SER A 61 -17.90 -19.21 1.10
N ASP A 62 -18.29 -19.16 -0.19
CA ASP A 62 -17.49 -19.68 -1.29
C ASP A 62 -16.31 -18.74 -1.57
N HIS A 63 -15.10 -19.19 -1.26
CA HIS A 63 -13.87 -18.40 -1.43
C HIS A 63 -13.56 -18.06 -2.89
N HIS A 64 -13.91 -18.90 -3.85
CA HIS A 64 -13.69 -18.62 -5.27
C HIS A 64 -14.64 -17.54 -5.77
N LEU A 65 -15.92 -17.62 -5.37
CA LEU A 65 -16.88 -16.58 -5.67
C LEU A 65 -16.51 -15.26 -5.00
N ALA A 66 -16.08 -15.30 -3.72
CA ALA A 66 -15.65 -14.11 -3.01
C ALA A 66 -14.46 -13.43 -3.71
N ASP A 67 -13.46 -14.20 -4.16
CA ASP A 67 -12.32 -13.66 -4.90
C ASP A 67 -12.75 -13.05 -6.25
N ARG A 68 -13.67 -13.69 -6.99
CA ARG A 68 -14.22 -13.14 -8.25
C ARG A 68 -14.98 -11.83 -8.02
N LEU A 69 -15.80 -11.76 -6.97
CA LEU A 69 -16.54 -10.55 -6.61
C LEU A 69 -15.60 -9.41 -6.19
N ALA A 70 -14.57 -9.73 -5.40
CA ALA A 70 -13.54 -8.76 -5.03
C ALA A 70 -12.77 -8.25 -6.26
N TRP A 71 -12.41 -9.13 -7.20
CA TRP A 71 -11.81 -8.74 -8.48
C TRP A 71 -12.71 -7.81 -9.29
N ALA A 72 -13.98 -8.17 -9.46
CA ALA A 72 -14.93 -7.36 -10.19
C ALA A 72 -15.11 -5.98 -9.53
N GLY A 73 -15.28 -5.95 -8.20
CA GLY A 73 -15.39 -4.72 -7.42
C GLY A 73 -14.15 -3.83 -7.55
N SER A 74 -12.95 -4.41 -7.47
CA SER A 74 -11.69 -3.69 -7.61
C SER A 74 -11.51 -3.08 -9.00
N LEU A 75 -11.92 -3.80 -10.06
CA LEU A 75 -11.88 -3.28 -11.43
C LEU A 75 -12.91 -2.16 -11.64
N CYS A 76 -14.14 -2.34 -11.13
CA CYS A 76 -15.17 -1.30 -11.13
C CYS A 76 -14.69 -0.04 -10.41
N MET A 77 -14.07 -0.18 -9.24
CA MET A 77 -13.52 0.95 -8.47
C MET A 77 -12.42 1.70 -9.24
N GLY A 78 -11.50 0.98 -9.86
CA GLY A 78 -10.43 1.58 -10.66
C GLY A 78 -10.96 2.36 -11.87
N PHE A 79 -11.93 1.78 -12.58
CA PHE A 79 -12.57 2.39 -13.75
C PHE A 79 -13.45 3.59 -13.36
N PHE A 80 -14.34 3.41 -12.38
CA PHE A 80 -15.21 4.45 -11.85
C PHE A 80 -14.40 5.68 -11.43
N SER A 81 -13.28 5.47 -10.74
CA SER A 81 -12.42 6.57 -10.31
C SER A 81 -11.87 7.41 -11.48
N SER A 82 -11.37 6.76 -12.53
CA SER A 82 -10.91 7.46 -13.74
C SER A 82 -12.06 8.18 -14.44
N LEU A 83 -13.19 7.50 -14.58
CA LEU A 83 -14.36 8.03 -15.25
C LEU A 83 -14.91 9.26 -14.53
N PHE A 84 -15.01 9.20 -13.20
CA PHE A 84 -15.49 10.29 -12.36
C PHE A 84 -14.60 11.52 -12.48
N VAL A 85 -13.28 11.39 -12.30
CA VAL A 85 -12.34 12.52 -12.40
C VAL A 85 -12.39 13.16 -13.79
N LEU A 86 -12.35 12.35 -14.85
CA LEU A 86 -12.39 12.86 -16.22
C LEU A 86 -13.73 13.51 -16.57
N THR A 87 -14.84 13.01 -16.01
CA THR A 87 -16.15 13.64 -16.15
C THR A 87 -16.18 15.00 -15.47
N LEU A 88 -15.68 15.12 -14.23
CA LEU A 88 -15.60 16.42 -13.55
C LEU A 88 -14.71 17.42 -14.28
N LEU A 89 -13.56 16.98 -14.79
CA LEU A 89 -12.69 17.83 -15.61
C LEU A 89 -13.38 18.28 -16.91
N ARG A 90 -14.12 17.37 -17.57
CA ARG A 90 -14.94 17.71 -18.73
C ARG A 90 -15.97 18.79 -18.37
N GLU A 91 -16.70 18.64 -17.25
CA GLU A 91 -17.68 19.64 -16.84
C GLU A 91 -17.05 21.02 -16.60
N ILE A 92 -15.86 21.07 -15.99
CA ILE A 92 -15.11 22.33 -15.83
C ILE A 92 -14.80 22.97 -17.18
N VAL A 93 -14.38 22.18 -18.18
CA VAL A 93 -14.12 22.68 -19.54
C VAL A 93 -15.40 23.17 -20.23
N LEU A 94 -16.53 22.49 -20.05
CA LEU A 94 -17.83 22.84 -20.65
C LEU A 94 -18.50 24.08 -20.03
N ILE A 95 -17.94 24.63 -18.94
CA ILE A 95 -18.32 25.96 -18.43
C ILE A 95 -18.02 27.02 -19.51
N TYR A 96 -16.96 26.84 -20.31
CA TYR A 96 -16.66 27.72 -21.44
C TYR A 96 -17.65 27.47 -22.60
N PRO A 97 -18.49 28.45 -22.98
CA PRO A 97 -19.61 28.20 -23.90
C PRO A 97 -19.22 27.59 -25.27
N PRO A 98 -18.11 28.00 -25.92
CA PRO A 98 -17.69 27.38 -27.17
C PRO A 98 -17.35 25.88 -27.04
N ALA A 99 -16.88 25.43 -25.87
CA ALA A 99 -16.57 24.01 -25.65
C ALA A 99 -17.82 23.12 -25.67
N ARG A 100 -19.02 23.68 -25.43
CA ARG A 100 -20.30 22.95 -25.47
C ARG A 100 -20.64 22.39 -26.84
N LEU A 101 -20.09 22.97 -27.91
CA LEU A 101 -20.20 22.43 -29.27
C LEU A 101 -19.54 21.04 -29.39
N HIS A 102 -18.63 20.70 -28.48
CA HIS A 102 -17.92 19.43 -28.42
C HIS A 102 -18.43 18.52 -27.29
N ALA A 103 -19.63 18.75 -26.75
CA ALA A 103 -20.19 17.97 -25.64
C ALA A 103 -20.26 16.46 -25.97
N GLU A 104 -20.67 16.11 -27.19
CA GLU A 104 -20.76 14.72 -27.63
C GLU A 104 -19.37 14.07 -27.80
N ALA A 105 -18.48 14.72 -28.56
CA ALA A 105 -17.12 14.21 -28.76
C ALA A 105 -16.35 14.06 -27.42
N SER A 106 -16.54 15.00 -26.49
CA SER A 106 -15.90 14.95 -25.18
C SER A 106 -16.46 13.86 -24.26
N SER A 107 -17.75 13.50 -24.36
CA SER A 107 -18.32 12.40 -23.55
C SER A 107 -17.74 11.05 -23.98
N VAL A 108 -17.59 10.83 -25.29
CA VAL A 108 -16.91 9.65 -25.85
C VAL A 108 -15.43 9.65 -25.46
N ALA A 109 -14.75 10.81 -25.56
CA ALA A 109 -13.35 10.93 -25.16
C ALA A 109 -13.15 10.57 -23.68
N VAL A 110 -14.03 11.01 -22.78
CA VAL A 110 -13.98 10.65 -21.35
C VAL A 110 -14.05 9.14 -21.16
N LEU A 111 -14.95 8.42 -21.84
CA LEU A 111 -15.04 6.95 -21.76
C LEU A 111 -13.75 6.28 -22.23
N VAL A 112 -13.24 6.69 -23.40
CA VAL A 112 -12.01 6.12 -23.99
C VAL A 112 -10.81 6.38 -23.09
N LEU A 113 -10.62 7.62 -22.63
CA LEU A 113 -9.52 8.00 -21.75
C LEU A 113 -9.62 7.32 -20.38
N ALA A 114 -10.82 7.15 -19.83
CA ALA A 114 -11.01 6.43 -18.58
C ALA A 114 -10.62 4.95 -18.71
N LEU A 115 -11.00 4.32 -19.82
CA LEU A 115 -10.61 2.94 -20.12
C LEU A 115 -9.10 2.82 -20.30
N LEU A 116 -8.48 3.70 -21.09
CA LEU A 116 -7.04 3.71 -21.30
C LEU A 116 -6.26 3.95 -20.00
N ALA A 117 -6.67 4.93 -19.19
CA ALA A 117 -6.04 5.20 -17.91
C ALA A 117 -6.16 4.00 -16.95
N THR A 118 -7.32 3.33 -16.94
CA THR A 118 -7.53 2.13 -16.13
C THR A 118 -6.68 0.97 -16.61
N LEU A 119 -6.60 0.73 -17.92
CA LEU A 119 -5.79 -0.33 -18.52
C LEU A 119 -4.29 -0.10 -18.27
N LEU A 120 -3.79 1.11 -18.52
CA LEU A 120 -2.41 1.47 -18.26
C LEU A 120 -2.07 1.35 -16.77
N GLY A 121 -2.96 1.84 -15.90
CA GLY A 121 -2.82 1.69 -14.46
C GLY A 121 -2.82 0.22 -14.02
N PHE A 122 -3.64 -0.61 -14.63
CA PHE A 122 -3.70 -2.05 -14.39
C PHE A 122 -2.42 -2.76 -14.80
N ILE A 123 -1.92 -2.49 -16.02
CA ILE A 123 -0.64 -3.03 -16.48
C ILE A 123 0.48 -2.65 -15.51
N ASN A 124 0.51 -1.39 -15.05
CA ASN A 124 1.51 -0.93 -14.09
C ASN A 124 1.39 -1.60 -12.71
N ALA A 125 0.17 -1.80 -12.21
CA ALA A 125 -0.07 -2.46 -10.93
C ALA A 125 0.25 -3.95 -10.93
N ARG A 126 0.11 -4.62 -12.10
CA ARG A 126 0.36 -6.06 -12.24
C ARG A 126 1.81 -6.42 -12.58
N ARG A 127 2.63 -5.44 -12.96
CA ARG A 127 4.07 -5.63 -13.13
C ARG A 127 4.72 -5.90 -11.78
N VAL A 128 5.71 -6.79 -11.77
CA VAL A 128 6.57 -7.00 -10.61
C VAL A 128 7.23 -5.67 -10.24
N ALA A 129 7.18 -5.33 -8.95
CA ALA A 129 7.75 -4.11 -8.42
C ALA A 129 9.20 -3.90 -8.89
N ARG A 130 9.51 -2.66 -9.30
CA ARG A 130 10.85 -2.30 -9.76
C ARG A 130 11.80 -2.16 -8.57
N VAL A 131 13.07 -2.44 -8.79
CA VAL A 131 14.10 -2.16 -7.77
C VAL A 131 14.48 -0.68 -7.84
N LEU A 132 14.49 -0.01 -6.70
CA LEU A 132 15.05 1.33 -6.52
C LEU A 132 16.24 1.24 -5.58
N GLU A 133 17.34 1.91 -5.93
CA GLU A 133 18.51 2.02 -5.07
C GLU A 133 18.56 3.41 -4.46
N ILE A 134 18.71 3.48 -3.13
CA ILE A 134 18.68 4.72 -2.36
C ILE A 134 19.86 4.74 -1.41
N ASP A 135 20.71 5.74 -1.54
CA ASP A 135 21.77 6.00 -0.57
C ASP A 135 21.23 6.82 0.60
N VAL A 136 21.46 6.35 1.82
CA VAL A 136 21.06 7.01 3.07
C VAL A 136 22.31 7.47 3.82
N PRO A 137 22.56 8.79 3.93
CA PRO A 137 23.71 9.31 4.67
C PRO A 137 23.52 9.21 6.17
N VAL A 138 24.31 8.40 6.87
CA VAL A 138 24.22 8.24 8.34
C VAL A 138 25.43 8.92 8.99
N ALA A 139 25.16 9.89 9.87
CA ALA A 139 26.21 10.61 10.59
C ALA A 139 26.96 9.67 11.53
N GLY A 140 28.30 9.68 11.47
CA GLY A 140 29.12 8.81 12.31
C GLY A 140 29.02 7.31 11.97
N LEU A 141 28.59 6.96 10.75
CA LEU A 141 28.53 5.57 10.30
C LEU A 141 29.91 4.89 10.43
N PRO A 142 30.02 3.79 11.20
CA PRO A 142 31.25 3.01 11.28
C PRO A 142 31.71 2.54 9.88
N LYS A 143 33.02 2.56 9.63
CA LYS A 143 33.59 2.17 8.32
C LYS A 143 33.14 0.79 7.85
N ALA A 144 32.96 -0.17 8.77
CA ALA A 144 32.50 -1.52 8.44
C ALA A 144 31.04 -1.57 7.96
N LEU A 145 30.20 -0.58 8.30
CA LEU A 145 28.82 -0.46 7.82
C LEU A 145 28.70 0.38 6.53
N GLN A 146 29.81 0.88 5.98
CA GLN A 146 29.80 1.60 4.70
C GLN A 146 29.35 0.64 3.60
N GLY A 147 28.24 0.97 2.96
CA GLY A 147 27.66 0.13 1.92
C GLY A 147 26.73 -0.97 2.44
N TYR A 148 26.45 -1.03 3.75
CA TYR A 148 25.48 -1.97 4.32
C TYR A 148 24.11 -1.80 3.65
N THR A 149 23.52 -2.90 3.20
CA THR A 149 22.29 -2.89 2.40
C THR A 149 21.08 -3.45 3.12
N ILE A 150 19.97 -2.70 3.06
CA ILE A 150 18.67 -3.13 3.56
C ILE A 150 17.71 -3.14 2.38
N VAL A 151 17.13 -4.30 2.06
CA VAL A 151 16.03 -4.37 1.08
C VAL A 151 14.70 -4.26 1.81
N GLN A 152 13.94 -3.22 1.49
CA GLN A 152 12.62 -2.97 2.03
C GLN A 152 11.53 -3.52 1.10
N LEU A 153 10.61 -4.27 1.69
CA LEU A 153 9.30 -4.61 1.15
C LEU A 153 8.23 -3.96 2.03
N SER A 154 7.15 -3.51 1.42
CA SER A 154 6.04 -2.90 2.16
C SER A 154 4.74 -3.09 1.39
N ASP A 155 3.59 -3.14 2.08
CA ASP A 155 2.28 -3.03 1.45
C ASP A 155 2.10 -4.02 0.28
N ILE A 156 2.39 -5.30 0.52
CA ILE A 156 2.26 -6.37 -0.49
C ILE A 156 0.78 -6.68 -0.74
N HIS A 157 -0.06 -6.62 0.29
CA HIS A 157 -1.50 -6.89 0.23
C HIS A 157 -1.86 -8.21 -0.49
N VAL A 158 -1.21 -9.30 -0.10
CA VAL A 158 -1.62 -10.65 -0.55
C VAL A 158 -3.07 -10.86 -0.12
N GLY A 159 -3.94 -11.21 -1.07
CA GLY A 159 -5.37 -11.13 -0.87
C GLY A 159 -6.14 -11.76 -2.02
N ALA A 160 -7.28 -11.18 -2.40
CA ALA A 160 -8.08 -11.68 -3.52
C ALA A 160 -7.37 -11.51 -4.88
N THR A 161 -6.62 -10.42 -5.05
CA THR A 161 -6.05 -10.04 -6.36
C THR A 161 -4.54 -10.25 -6.46
N ILE A 162 -3.82 -10.22 -5.34
CA ILE A 162 -2.39 -10.56 -5.26
C ILE A 162 -2.25 -11.93 -4.62
N LYS A 163 -1.60 -12.86 -5.34
CA LYS A 163 -1.51 -14.28 -5.00
C LYS A 163 -0.06 -14.77 -5.17
N ARG A 164 0.16 -16.04 -4.83
CA ARG A 164 1.47 -16.72 -4.80
C ARG A 164 2.43 -16.33 -5.93
N ALA A 165 2.00 -16.38 -7.20
CA ALA A 165 2.86 -16.08 -8.34
C ALA A 165 3.51 -14.67 -8.29
N TYR A 166 2.81 -13.68 -7.73
CA TYR A 166 3.38 -12.34 -7.53
C TYR A 166 4.41 -12.33 -6.39
N VAL A 167 4.12 -13.06 -5.31
CA VAL A 167 5.02 -13.21 -4.16
C VAL A 167 6.30 -13.96 -4.56
N ASP A 168 6.17 -15.05 -5.33
CA ASP A 168 7.32 -15.79 -5.90
C ASP A 168 8.23 -14.84 -6.70
N ALA A 169 7.64 -14.00 -7.56
CA ALA A 169 8.41 -13.05 -8.37
C ALA A 169 9.10 -11.95 -7.55
N ILE A 170 8.47 -11.46 -6.48
CA ILE A 170 9.09 -10.51 -5.54
C ILE A 170 10.26 -11.19 -4.83
N VAL A 171 10.04 -12.38 -4.27
CA VAL A 171 11.08 -13.11 -3.52
C VAL A 171 12.29 -13.39 -4.41
N ALA A 172 12.07 -13.85 -5.64
CA ALA A 172 13.15 -14.03 -6.61
C ALA A 172 13.90 -12.73 -6.90
N ARG A 173 13.19 -11.60 -7.04
CA ARG A 173 13.81 -10.29 -7.27
C ARG A 173 14.63 -9.83 -6.06
N VAL A 174 14.12 -10.00 -4.84
CA VAL A 174 14.78 -9.59 -3.60
C VAL A 174 16.03 -10.42 -3.36
N ASN A 175 15.94 -11.75 -3.49
CA ASN A 175 17.08 -12.64 -3.28
C ASN A 175 18.22 -12.35 -4.28
N ALA A 176 17.90 -11.92 -5.51
CA ALA A 176 18.91 -11.52 -6.49
C ALA A 176 19.70 -10.25 -6.09
N LEU A 177 19.21 -9.46 -5.13
CA LEU A 177 19.90 -8.26 -4.63
C LEU A 177 20.98 -8.57 -3.60
N ASN A 178 21.03 -9.79 -3.06
CA ASN A 178 22.00 -10.25 -2.07
C ASN A 178 22.20 -9.24 -0.92
N ALA A 179 21.08 -8.84 -0.29
CA ALA A 179 21.09 -7.81 0.76
C ALA A 179 21.67 -8.31 2.09
N ASP A 180 22.19 -7.38 2.89
CA ASP A 180 22.65 -7.69 4.24
C ASP A 180 21.46 -7.95 5.17
N ALA A 181 20.39 -7.18 5.05
CA ALA A 181 19.12 -7.41 5.76
C ALA A 181 17.90 -7.18 4.85
N ILE A 182 16.79 -7.82 5.19
CA ILE A 182 15.48 -7.53 4.58
C ILE A 182 14.56 -6.96 5.66
N ALA A 183 13.84 -5.89 5.32
CA ALA A 183 12.85 -5.25 6.17
C ALA A 183 11.48 -5.30 5.51
N ILE A 184 10.48 -5.89 6.19
CA ILE A 184 9.09 -5.91 5.76
C ILE A 184 8.31 -4.95 6.66
N THR A 185 7.92 -3.79 6.11
CA THR A 185 7.33 -2.69 6.88
C THR A 185 5.80 -2.70 6.85
N GLY A 186 5.18 -3.84 7.16
CA GLY A 186 3.72 -3.97 7.34
C GLY A 186 2.88 -4.13 6.07
N ASP A 187 1.59 -4.39 6.28
CA ASP A 187 0.55 -4.57 5.26
C ASP A 187 0.89 -5.64 4.21
N VAL A 188 1.26 -6.83 4.70
CA VAL A 188 1.59 -7.97 3.86
C VAL A 188 0.33 -8.64 3.31
N VAL A 189 -0.80 -8.56 4.03
CA VAL A 189 -1.99 -9.40 3.79
C VAL A 189 -3.32 -8.68 4.00
N ASP A 190 -4.34 -9.08 3.24
CA ASP A 190 -5.73 -8.57 3.32
C ASP A 190 -6.75 -9.68 3.69
N GLY A 191 -6.36 -10.65 4.50
CA GLY A 191 -7.22 -11.77 4.88
C GLY A 191 -6.56 -12.67 5.92
N THR A 192 -7.28 -13.70 6.41
CA THR A 192 -6.79 -14.55 7.50
C THR A 192 -5.70 -15.52 7.06
N VAL A 193 -4.95 -16.06 8.04
CA VAL A 193 -3.88 -17.03 7.80
C VAL A 193 -4.37 -18.27 7.09
N GLU A 194 -5.53 -18.81 7.49
CA GLU A 194 -6.12 -20.03 6.93
C GLU A 194 -6.29 -19.92 5.41
N LEU A 195 -6.66 -18.73 4.96
CA LEU A 195 -6.92 -18.43 3.58
C LEU A 195 -5.63 -18.16 2.79
N LEU A 196 -4.70 -17.41 3.36
CA LEU A 196 -3.61 -16.79 2.60
C LEU A 196 -2.25 -17.44 2.82
N ARG A 197 -2.08 -18.33 3.81
CA ARG A 197 -0.79 -18.97 4.12
C ARG A 197 -0.11 -19.63 2.93
N ALA A 198 -0.88 -20.26 2.03
CA ALA A 198 -0.33 -20.90 0.83
C ALA A 198 0.20 -19.87 -0.18
N HIS A 199 -0.36 -18.66 -0.19
CA HIS A 199 0.06 -17.57 -1.07
C HIS A 199 1.24 -16.78 -0.49
N THR A 200 1.35 -16.68 0.83
CA THR A 200 2.48 -16.01 1.53
C THR A 200 3.66 -16.93 1.80
N ALA A 201 3.49 -18.26 1.68
CA ALA A 201 4.55 -19.25 1.90
C ALA A 201 5.91 -18.93 1.23
N PRO A 202 5.97 -18.42 -0.03
CA PRO A 202 7.24 -18.09 -0.66
C PRO A 202 8.06 -17.03 0.10
N LEU A 203 7.44 -16.20 0.94
CA LEU A 203 8.18 -15.24 1.77
C LEU A 203 9.15 -15.92 2.74
N GLY A 204 8.95 -17.20 3.09
CA GLY A 204 9.91 -17.98 3.87
C GLY A 204 11.18 -18.37 3.11
N GLU A 205 11.24 -18.06 1.80
CA GLU A 205 12.42 -18.29 0.97
C GLU A 205 13.29 -17.02 0.82
N LEU A 206 12.92 -15.92 1.49
CA LEU A 206 13.74 -14.71 1.55
C LEU A 206 15.08 -14.97 2.23
N ARG A 207 16.17 -14.50 1.62
CA ARG A 207 17.53 -14.72 2.08
C ARG A 207 18.27 -13.40 2.21
N ALA A 208 18.81 -13.16 3.40
CA ALA A 208 19.69 -12.04 3.70
C ALA A 208 20.72 -12.48 4.75
N ARG A 209 21.90 -11.83 4.73
CA ARG A 209 23.03 -12.19 5.61
C ARG A 209 22.65 -12.18 7.10
N HIS A 210 21.87 -11.18 7.51
CA HIS A 210 21.47 -10.94 8.91
C HIS A 210 19.98 -11.20 9.17
N GLY A 211 19.29 -11.80 8.21
CA GLY A 211 17.90 -12.21 8.35
C GLY A 211 16.87 -11.22 7.81
N THR A 212 15.60 -11.58 8.04
CA THR A 212 14.42 -10.84 7.58
C THR A 212 13.65 -10.34 8.80
N PHE A 213 13.43 -9.04 8.87
CA PHE A 213 12.72 -8.37 9.96
C PHE A 213 11.34 -7.93 9.50
N PHE A 214 10.35 -8.02 10.37
CA PHE A 214 8.96 -7.69 10.07
C PHE A 214 8.34 -6.81 11.16
N VAL A 215 7.53 -5.83 10.76
CA VAL A 215 6.64 -5.09 11.65
C VAL A 215 5.22 -5.13 11.13
N THR A 216 4.24 -4.99 12.03
CA THR A 216 2.82 -4.98 11.65
C THR A 216 2.44 -3.65 11.00
N GLY A 217 1.60 -3.73 9.98
CA GLY A 217 0.77 -2.64 9.48
C GLY A 217 -0.67 -2.77 9.99
N ASN A 218 -1.52 -1.84 9.61
CA ASN A 218 -2.91 -1.83 10.07
C ASN A 218 -3.72 -3.01 9.49
N HIS A 219 -3.34 -3.55 8.33
CA HIS A 219 -4.06 -4.67 7.71
C HIS A 219 -3.84 -6.01 8.42
N GLU A 220 -2.71 -6.19 9.10
CA GLU A 220 -2.54 -7.34 9.99
C GLU A 220 -3.54 -7.30 11.15
N TYR A 221 -3.81 -6.12 11.74
CA TYR A 221 -4.82 -5.97 12.79
C TYR A 221 -6.23 -6.23 12.28
N TYR A 222 -6.56 -5.81 11.06
CA TYR A 222 -7.86 -6.11 10.45
C TYR A 222 -8.05 -7.60 10.16
N SER A 223 -6.94 -8.31 9.90
CA SER A 223 -6.92 -9.70 9.43
C SER A 223 -6.61 -10.73 10.53
N GLY A 224 -6.36 -10.27 11.76
CA GLY A 224 -5.92 -11.09 12.88
C GLY A 224 -4.40 -11.03 13.09
N ALA A 225 -3.93 -9.99 13.80
CA ALA A 225 -2.51 -9.71 13.94
C ALA A 225 -1.73 -10.84 14.63
N ALA A 226 -2.25 -11.39 15.73
CA ALA A 226 -1.56 -12.45 16.48
C ALA A 226 -1.31 -13.72 15.64
N PRO A 227 -2.33 -14.29 14.95
CA PRO A 227 -2.11 -15.40 14.01
C PRO A 227 -1.10 -15.08 12.90
N TRP A 228 -1.14 -13.87 12.33
CA TRP A 228 -0.22 -13.48 11.27
C TRP A 228 1.22 -13.33 11.75
N VAL A 229 1.44 -12.71 12.92
CA VAL A 229 2.76 -12.61 13.55
C VAL A 229 3.33 -14.01 13.81
N ALA A 230 2.51 -14.95 14.29
CA ALA A 230 2.93 -16.32 14.50
C ALA A 230 3.29 -17.02 13.18
N GLU A 231 2.52 -16.83 12.11
CA GLU A 231 2.81 -17.40 10.79
C GLU A 231 4.09 -16.83 10.17
N PHE A 232 4.32 -15.52 10.26
CA PHE A 232 5.54 -14.91 9.74
C PHE A 232 6.78 -15.35 10.52
N ARG A 233 6.67 -15.52 11.86
CA ARG A 233 7.72 -16.16 12.66
C ARG A 233 7.98 -17.60 12.22
N ARG A 234 6.93 -18.38 11.92
CA ARG A 234 7.06 -19.74 11.37
C ARG A 234 7.77 -19.76 10.00
N LEU A 235 7.60 -18.71 9.20
CA LEU A 235 8.31 -18.52 7.92
C LEU A 235 9.76 -18.02 8.09
N GLY A 236 10.25 -17.86 9.32
CA GLY A 236 11.64 -17.48 9.60
C GLY A 236 11.88 -15.97 9.69
N MET A 237 10.83 -15.15 9.75
CA MET A 237 10.97 -13.72 9.95
C MET A 237 11.05 -13.38 11.44
N GLN A 238 11.88 -12.41 11.79
CA GLN A 238 11.90 -11.84 13.12
C GLN A 238 10.93 -10.66 13.19
N ALA A 239 9.74 -10.92 13.75
CA ALA A 239 8.78 -9.87 14.04
C ALA A 239 9.32 -8.99 15.19
N LEU A 240 9.42 -7.69 14.95
CA LEU A 240 9.89 -6.68 15.91
C LEU A 240 8.70 -5.81 16.36
N MET A 241 8.15 -6.08 17.53
CA MET A 241 6.98 -5.37 18.06
C MET A 241 7.34 -4.58 19.33
N ASN A 242 7.70 -3.30 19.15
CA ASN A 242 8.29 -2.45 20.19
C ASN A 242 9.53 -3.10 20.81
N GLU A 243 10.39 -3.67 19.95
CA GLU A 243 11.61 -4.36 20.35
C GLU A 243 12.71 -4.14 19.29
N HIS A 244 13.92 -4.56 19.62
CA HIS A 244 15.07 -4.43 18.73
C HIS A 244 15.94 -5.68 18.73
N VAL A 245 16.78 -5.75 17.72
CA VAL A 245 17.98 -6.59 17.70
C VAL A 245 19.22 -5.75 17.47
N VAL A 246 20.35 -6.25 17.95
CA VAL A 246 21.67 -5.72 17.61
C VAL A 246 22.28 -6.63 16.56
N ILE A 247 22.52 -6.10 15.37
CA ILE A 247 23.16 -6.79 14.27
C ILE A 247 24.67 -6.53 14.37
N GLU A 248 25.47 -7.59 14.34
CA GLU A 248 26.92 -7.51 14.23
C GLU A 248 27.34 -7.71 12.77
N HIS A 249 28.10 -6.76 12.22
CA HIS A 249 28.55 -6.80 10.84
C HIS A 249 30.01 -6.36 10.77
N ASP A 250 30.89 -7.32 10.47
CA ASP A 250 32.32 -7.11 10.24
C ASP A 250 32.99 -6.26 11.34
N GLY A 251 32.64 -6.55 12.61
CA GLY A 251 33.17 -5.91 13.81
C GLY A 251 32.46 -4.61 14.23
N ALA A 252 31.52 -4.10 13.44
CA ALA A 252 30.62 -3.03 13.82
C ALA A 252 29.24 -3.55 14.26
N ARG A 253 28.47 -2.67 14.91
CA ARG A 253 27.11 -2.98 15.38
C ARG A 253 26.09 -1.96 14.88
N LEU A 254 24.90 -2.43 14.58
CA LEU A 254 23.73 -1.66 14.14
C LEU A 254 22.52 -2.11 14.97
N VAL A 255 21.69 -1.17 15.42
CA VAL A 255 20.38 -1.52 16.00
C VAL A 255 19.33 -1.56 14.90
N MET A 256 18.63 -2.68 14.79
CA MET A 256 17.41 -2.81 14.00
C MET A 256 16.23 -2.92 14.97
N ALA A 257 15.44 -1.85 15.07
CA ALA A 257 14.26 -1.80 15.92
C ALA A 257 12.99 -1.84 15.08
N GLY A 258 11.90 -2.28 15.68
CA GLY A 258 10.58 -2.22 15.08
C GLY A 258 9.51 -1.87 16.09
N VAL A 259 8.49 -1.17 15.61
CA VAL A 259 7.28 -0.84 16.37
C VAL A 259 6.07 -1.46 15.70
N THR A 260 5.02 -1.70 16.48
CA THR A 260 3.70 -2.07 15.94
C THR A 260 3.12 -0.95 15.07
N ASP A 261 2.06 -1.24 14.32
CA ASP A 261 1.33 -0.21 13.58
C ASP A 261 0.95 0.97 14.50
N TYR A 262 1.04 2.19 13.97
CA TYR A 262 0.75 3.41 14.73
C TYR A 262 -0.64 3.41 15.36
N THR A 263 -1.62 2.75 14.74
CA THR A 263 -3.00 2.64 15.24
C THR A 263 -3.28 1.38 16.05
N ALA A 264 -2.29 0.50 16.25
CA ALA A 264 -2.42 -0.77 16.97
C ALA A 264 -3.04 -0.62 18.37
N GLY A 265 -2.73 0.48 19.07
CA GLY A 265 -3.29 0.79 20.40
C GLY A 265 -4.83 0.85 20.46
N HIS A 266 -5.50 1.12 19.33
CA HIS A 266 -6.96 1.08 19.26
C HIS A 266 -7.54 -0.34 19.20
N PHE A 267 -6.72 -1.32 18.78
CA PHE A 267 -7.07 -2.75 18.74
C PHE A 267 -6.67 -3.44 20.04
N ASP A 268 -5.47 -3.14 20.52
CA ASP A 268 -4.89 -3.67 21.74
C ASP A 268 -3.98 -2.60 22.36
N ALA A 269 -4.38 -2.06 23.51
CA ALA A 269 -3.65 -1.00 24.19
C ALA A 269 -2.22 -1.43 24.58
N ALA A 270 -1.97 -2.73 24.82
CA ALA A 270 -0.64 -3.25 25.12
C ALA A 270 0.29 -3.23 23.90
N GLN A 271 -0.26 -3.07 22.70
CA GLN A 271 0.48 -3.01 21.44
C GLN A 271 0.54 -1.58 20.88
N ALA A 272 0.31 -0.55 21.68
CA ALA A 272 0.53 0.82 21.23
C ALA A 272 1.96 1.00 20.71
N SER A 273 2.11 1.61 19.53
CA SER A 273 3.42 1.87 18.92
C SER A 273 4.27 2.75 19.82
N ASP A 274 5.46 2.28 20.21
CA ASP A 274 6.36 3.00 21.11
C ASP A 274 7.83 2.91 20.64
N PRO A 275 8.31 3.90 19.87
CA PRO A 275 9.70 3.95 19.43
C PRO A 275 10.73 4.05 20.56
N GLN A 276 10.37 4.58 21.74
CA GLN A 276 11.29 4.66 22.88
C GLN A 276 11.43 3.29 23.54
N ALA A 277 10.32 2.59 23.76
CA ALA A 277 10.34 1.22 24.29
C ALA A 277 11.12 0.27 23.37
N ALA A 278 11.02 0.45 22.05
CA ALA A 278 11.68 -0.41 21.08
C ALA A 278 13.22 -0.45 21.22
N ILE A 279 13.85 0.61 21.73
CA ILE A 279 15.30 0.68 21.99
C ILE A 279 15.66 0.59 23.47
N ALA A 280 14.72 0.23 24.34
CA ALA A 280 15.02 0.05 25.76
C ALA A 280 16.14 -1.00 25.95
N GLY A 281 17.25 -0.59 26.58
CA GLY A 281 18.42 -1.45 26.77
C GLY A 281 19.34 -1.62 25.54
N ALA A 282 19.02 -0.98 24.41
CA ALA A 282 19.88 -1.01 23.22
C ALA A 282 21.19 -0.24 23.46
N PRO A 283 22.32 -0.67 22.87
CA PRO A 283 23.56 0.08 22.94
C PRO A 283 23.41 1.52 22.42
N ALA A 284 24.09 2.45 23.08
CA ALA A 284 24.15 3.85 22.67
C ALA A 284 25.32 4.11 21.70
N GLY A 285 25.24 5.20 20.94
CA GLY A 285 26.33 5.66 20.07
C GLY A 285 26.62 4.76 18.86
N ILE A 286 25.73 3.84 18.53
CA ILE A 286 25.77 3.03 17.30
C ILE A 286 24.57 3.38 16.42
N PRO A 287 24.65 3.20 15.09
CA PRO A 287 23.55 3.53 14.20
C PRO A 287 22.26 2.77 14.55
N ARG A 288 21.11 3.44 14.42
CA ARG A 288 19.79 2.90 14.76
C ARG A 288 18.82 3.06 13.60
N VAL A 289 18.27 1.94 13.14
CA VAL A 289 17.23 1.89 12.11
C VAL A 289 15.92 1.47 12.76
N LEU A 290 14.85 2.22 12.50
CA LEU A 290 13.48 1.90 12.92
C LEU A 290 12.66 1.40 11.74
N LEU A 291 12.02 0.26 11.92
CA LEU A 291 10.95 -0.24 11.06
C LEU A 291 9.62 0.21 11.64
N ALA A 292 8.86 1.03 10.90
CA ALA A 292 7.55 1.50 11.32
C ALA A 292 6.64 1.61 10.11
N HIS A 293 5.51 0.90 10.09
CA HIS A 293 4.64 0.88 8.92
C HIS A 293 4.17 2.29 8.50
N GLN A 294 3.71 3.11 9.45
CA GLN A 294 3.24 4.47 9.17
C GLN A 294 4.35 5.52 9.33
N PRO A 295 4.48 6.48 8.39
CA PRO A 295 5.40 7.62 8.53
C PRO A 295 5.12 8.50 9.76
N ARG A 296 3.92 8.39 10.35
CA ARG A 296 3.50 9.16 11.53
C ARG A 296 4.35 8.88 12.77
N SER A 297 5.05 7.76 12.84
CA SER A 297 5.99 7.46 13.94
C SER A 297 7.26 8.33 13.92
N ALA A 298 7.51 9.10 12.86
CA ALA A 298 8.76 9.83 12.64
C ALA A 298 9.10 10.85 13.74
N GLU A 299 8.10 11.50 14.34
CA GLU A 299 8.35 12.46 15.42
C GLU A 299 8.86 11.75 16.69
N ALA A 300 8.17 10.68 17.11
CA ALA A 300 8.61 9.88 18.25
C ALA A 300 9.95 9.16 17.97
N ALA A 301 10.19 8.76 16.71
CA ALA A 301 11.46 8.19 16.29
C ALA A 301 12.62 9.20 16.35
N GLU A 302 12.40 10.43 15.91
CA GLU A 302 13.42 11.48 16.02
C GLU A 302 13.77 11.74 17.49
N GLN A 303 12.76 11.82 18.37
CA GLN A 303 12.94 12.02 19.80
C GLN A 303 13.65 10.84 20.49
N ALA A 304 13.50 9.62 19.97
CA ALA A 304 14.22 8.42 20.41
C ALA A 304 15.66 8.32 19.89
N GLY A 305 16.06 9.24 18.99
CA GLY A 305 17.41 9.29 18.44
C GLY A 305 17.69 8.17 17.44
N TYR A 306 16.71 7.80 16.61
CA TYR A 306 16.95 6.97 15.44
C TYR A 306 17.62 7.77 14.31
N ASP A 307 18.45 7.09 13.52
CA ASP A 307 19.14 7.69 12.37
C ASP A 307 18.34 7.50 11.06
N LEU A 308 17.61 6.40 10.96
CA LEU A 308 16.79 6.05 9.79
C LEU A 308 15.48 5.39 10.23
N GLN A 309 14.37 5.84 9.65
CA GLN A 309 13.07 5.16 9.71
C GLN A 309 12.69 4.65 8.31
N LEU A 310 12.26 3.40 8.23
CA LEU A 310 11.68 2.78 7.04
C LEU A 310 10.17 2.62 7.23
N SER A 311 9.39 3.19 6.31
CA SER A 311 7.92 3.18 6.34
C SER A 311 7.29 2.86 5.00
N GLY A 312 5.99 2.55 5.02
CA GLY A 312 5.13 2.33 3.87
C GLY A 312 3.80 3.05 4.04
N HIS A 313 2.68 2.32 3.99
CA HIS A 313 1.31 2.76 4.32
C HIS A 313 0.66 3.72 3.32
N THR A 314 1.42 4.65 2.76
CA THR A 314 0.88 5.72 1.91
C THR A 314 0.58 5.27 0.49
N HIS A 315 1.19 4.16 0.04
CA HIS A 315 1.24 3.70 -1.36
C HIS A 315 1.74 4.76 -2.37
N GLY A 316 2.37 5.84 -1.90
CA GLY A 316 2.57 7.05 -2.70
C GLY A 316 1.28 7.66 -3.27
N GLY A 317 0.13 7.33 -2.68
CA GLY A 317 -1.21 7.69 -3.16
C GLY A 317 -1.77 6.81 -4.28
N GLN A 318 -1.08 5.72 -4.62
CA GLN A 318 -1.40 4.66 -5.59
C GLN A 318 -1.75 5.11 -7.02
N PHE A 319 -2.73 5.99 -7.22
CA PHE A 319 -3.10 6.51 -8.54
C PHE A 319 -3.60 7.96 -8.50
N TRP A 320 -3.11 8.75 -9.46
CA TRP A 320 -3.54 10.13 -9.67
C TRP A 320 -5.06 10.25 -9.92
N PRO A 321 -5.73 11.31 -9.41
CA PRO A 321 -5.20 12.43 -8.62
C PRO A 321 -5.24 12.20 -7.11
N TRP A 322 -5.60 11.01 -6.63
CA TRP A 322 -5.83 10.78 -5.20
C TRP A 322 -4.56 10.92 -4.35
N ASN A 323 -3.39 10.76 -4.98
CA ASN A 323 -2.10 11.06 -4.39
C ASN A 323 -1.96 12.50 -3.87
N LEU A 324 -2.72 13.46 -4.42
CA LEU A 324 -2.71 14.86 -3.98
C LEU A 324 -3.35 15.06 -2.60
N PHE A 325 -4.17 14.12 -2.12
CA PHE A 325 -4.84 14.22 -0.83
C PHE A 325 -4.09 13.52 0.32
N VAL A 326 -3.10 12.67 0.01
CA VAL A 326 -2.31 11.95 1.02
C VAL A 326 -1.57 12.91 1.99
N PRO A 327 -0.98 14.04 1.53
CA PRO A 327 -0.35 15.01 2.44
C PRO A 327 -1.27 15.63 3.50
N LEU A 328 -2.60 15.55 3.33
CA LEU A 328 -3.56 16.05 4.32
C LEU A 328 -3.61 15.18 5.59
N GLN A 329 -3.14 13.93 5.51
CA GLN A 329 -3.20 12.96 6.61
C GLN A 329 -1.83 12.40 6.99
N GLN A 330 -0.84 12.48 6.10
CA GLN A 330 0.48 11.88 6.28
C GLN A 330 1.58 12.93 6.16
N PRO A 331 2.53 13.01 7.11
CA PRO A 331 3.59 14.01 7.08
C PRO A 331 4.59 13.78 5.93
N TYR A 332 4.73 12.53 5.48
CA TYR A 332 5.62 12.13 4.39
C TYR A 332 4.88 11.15 3.48
N VAL A 333 5.01 11.31 2.16
CA VAL A 333 4.25 10.52 1.18
C VAL A 333 5.09 9.43 0.53
N ALA A 334 6.24 9.75 -0.06
CA ALA A 334 7.08 8.77 -0.73
C ALA A 334 8.51 9.27 -0.87
N GLY A 335 9.50 8.36 -0.93
CA GLY A 335 10.92 8.68 -1.10
C GLY A 335 11.63 9.01 0.21
N LEU A 336 12.84 9.56 0.09
CA LEU A 336 13.70 9.91 1.22
C LEU A 336 13.45 11.35 1.69
N HIS A 337 13.20 11.50 2.99
CA HIS A 337 12.93 12.76 3.68
C HIS A 337 13.85 12.91 4.89
N ARG A 338 13.94 14.12 5.43
CA ARG A 338 14.76 14.40 6.62
C ARG A 338 13.97 15.19 7.64
N ARG A 339 14.04 14.76 8.91
CA ARG A 339 13.55 15.48 10.08
C ARG A 339 14.67 15.57 11.10
N GLY A 340 15.24 16.77 11.28
CA GLY A 340 16.43 16.96 12.11
C GLY A 340 17.57 16.02 11.70
N LYS A 341 17.91 15.08 12.59
CA LYS A 341 18.94 14.05 12.34
C LYS A 341 18.39 12.75 11.74
N LEU A 342 17.08 12.52 11.83
CA LEU A 342 16.43 11.32 11.33
C LEU A 342 16.20 11.43 9.82
N TRP A 343 16.62 10.39 9.08
CA TRP A 343 16.14 10.12 7.73
C TRP A 343 14.86 9.29 7.78
N ILE A 344 13.89 9.61 6.92
CA ILE A 344 12.66 8.84 6.76
C ILE A 344 12.55 8.42 5.31
N TYR A 345 12.58 7.12 5.04
CA TYR A 345 12.24 6.59 3.73
C TYR A 345 10.81 6.03 3.75
N VAL A 346 9.96 6.55 2.85
CA VAL A 346 8.58 6.06 2.68
C VAL A 346 8.46 5.34 1.35
N SER A 347 8.23 4.03 1.43
CA SER A 347 7.98 3.17 0.28
C SER A 347 6.64 3.50 -0.37
N ARG A 348 6.59 3.44 -1.71
CA ARG A 348 5.32 3.49 -2.47
C ARG A 348 4.55 2.17 -2.41
N GLY A 349 5.05 1.17 -1.70
CA GLY A 349 4.47 -0.17 -1.64
C GLY A 349 4.96 -1.08 -2.76
N THR A 350 5.14 -2.35 -2.43
CA THR A 350 5.55 -3.42 -3.33
C THR A 350 4.35 -4.04 -4.06
N GLY A 351 3.18 -4.04 -3.44
CA GLY A 351 1.92 -4.48 -4.04
C GLY A 351 1.02 -3.31 -4.43
N TYR A 352 -0.27 -3.47 -4.22
CA TYR A 352 -1.28 -2.42 -4.31
C TYR A 352 -2.46 -2.84 -3.43
N TRP A 353 -3.22 -1.87 -2.94
CA TRP A 353 -4.44 -2.11 -2.17
C TRP A 353 -5.68 -1.69 -2.94
N GLY A 354 -6.78 -2.45 -2.81
CA GLY A 354 -8.04 -2.13 -3.48
C GLY A 354 -8.00 -2.33 -5.01
N PRO A 355 -8.09 -1.28 -5.83
CA PRO A 355 -8.11 -1.46 -7.28
C PRO A 355 -6.71 -1.80 -7.79
N PRO A 356 -6.54 -2.80 -8.69
CA PRO A 356 -5.27 -3.10 -9.34
C PRO A 356 -4.95 -2.00 -10.35
N LYS A 357 -4.56 -0.82 -9.86
CA LYS A 357 -4.35 0.38 -10.67
C LYS A 357 -3.29 1.26 -10.03
N ARG A 358 -2.17 1.48 -10.73
CA ARG A 358 -1.11 2.40 -10.31
C ARG A 358 -0.79 3.45 -11.38
N ILE A 359 -0.92 4.74 -11.03
CA ILE A 359 -0.65 5.89 -11.93
C ILE A 359 0.08 6.98 -11.15
N GLY A 360 1.31 7.31 -11.54
CA GLY A 360 2.12 8.31 -10.83
C GLY A 360 2.71 7.81 -9.50
N ALA A 361 2.41 6.58 -9.08
CA ALA A 361 3.00 5.92 -7.92
C ALA A 361 3.37 4.46 -8.28
N PRO A 362 4.47 4.23 -9.03
CA PRO A 362 4.90 2.87 -9.38
C PRO A 362 5.26 2.07 -8.13
N ALA A 363 4.94 0.77 -8.13
CA ALA A 363 5.33 -0.15 -7.07
C ALA A 363 6.85 -0.32 -7.02
N GLU A 364 7.40 -0.52 -5.83
CA GLU A 364 8.84 -0.58 -5.61
C GLU A 364 9.27 -1.67 -4.62
N ILE A 365 10.47 -2.20 -4.87
CA ILE A 365 11.34 -2.90 -3.92
C ILE A 365 12.52 -1.96 -3.72
N THR A 366 12.76 -1.51 -2.50
CA THR A 366 13.80 -0.50 -2.27
C THR A 366 15.03 -1.14 -1.65
N ARG A 367 16.17 -1.04 -2.32
CA ARG A 367 17.49 -1.37 -1.76
C ARG A 367 18.09 -0.09 -1.20
N LEU A 368 18.06 0.06 0.11
CA LEU A 368 18.73 1.15 0.81
C LEU A 368 20.18 0.76 1.07
N ARG A 369 21.10 1.70 0.86
CA ARG A 369 22.52 1.55 1.16
C ARG A 369 22.94 2.62 2.14
N LEU A 370 23.48 2.21 3.28
CA LEU A 370 24.01 3.14 4.27
C LEU A 370 25.35 3.69 3.79
N ILE A 371 25.49 5.02 3.78
CA ILE A 371 26.74 5.70 3.42
C ILE A 371 27.14 6.68 4.52
N ALA A 372 28.44 7.00 4.62
CA ALA A 372 28.91 8.05 5.51
C ALA A 372 28.22 9.39 5.17
N GLY A 373 27.64 10.03 6.19
CA GLY A 373 26.87 11.27 6.08
C GLY A 373 27.62 12.57 6.31
#